data_AF-A0A961QQS9-F1
#
_entry.id   AF-A0A961QQS9-F1
#
_cell.length_a   1.000
_cell.length_b   1.000
_cell.length_c   1.000
_cell.angle_alpha   90.00
_cell.angle_beta   90.00
_cell.angle_gamma   90.00
#
_symmetry.space_group_name_H-M   'P 1'
#
loop_
_entity.id
_entity.type
_entity.pdbx_description
1 polymer ?
#
loop_
_entity_poly.entity_id
_entity_poly.type
_entity_poly.pdbx_seq_one_letter_code
_entity_poly.pdbx_strand_id
1 'polypeptide(L)'
;IRAYILSSLCATLAGLMTVAQDKGITSQAGLLTELIVIASVIIGGASILGGRGRVIGSYIGAMLVALLHKVLREGVPIVREVRVGDTVMQVKATSTLPAGAIPAFIGALLILAVLIEPYIIRRKLPQRLFARLTGRPLPRIVEAEGVAIEGAQTRGSTVADRAVTARGIGRFLVRRDALAIILTVMLWFVGLGLRPDYWAGLPNSFAILLNYTELALLTLGLTYVIACGDIDLSVGAVLALSGSAAAYGLKVMGLDPVSAMALGLFAGLLAGAVNAMVTVGFGLPAFIATLGMFYIARGLASWIVAGQQLTGWTEAYNLIGRKVGDIFSHLGIPPVGGFLGEILEVVSVQTLWMALVAIVAGVVLARTPFGYMVYATGGNRRAAGYAGIATGRVRFQALMFSALCAAMAGCINVAYFRSFNPVAGQFRELDAIAAVIIGGGSIFGGFGTIIGSLAGAAVITLIRALLQLNIVTASGATLSLPQHWVNSFIGGILILAVLIDIWVRQGGLLDRFLRRRRSSETRKAANA
;
A
#
# COMPACT_ATOMS: atom_id res chain seq x y z
N ILE A 1 5.89 -14.36 -21.01
CA ILE A 1 5.58 -13.49 -22.17
C ILE A 1 4.23 -13.85 -22.79
N ARG A 2 4.05 -15.05 -23.38
CA ARG A 2 2.76 -15.44 -24.03
C ARG A 2 1.52 -15.26 -23.14
N ALA A 3 1.58 -15.69 -21.88
CA ALA A 3 0.47 -15.51 -20.93
C ALA A 3 0.15 -14.03 -20.64
N TYR A 4 1.16 -13.16 -20.57
CA TYR A 4 0.96 -11.71 -20.39
C TYR A 4 0.28 -11.08 -21.61
N ILE A 5 0.72 -11.45 -22.82
CA ILE A 5 0.12 -10.97 -24.08
C ILE A 5 -1.35 -11.39 -24.16
N LEU A 6 -1.67 -12.65 -23.81
CA LEU A 6 -3.04 -13.14 -23.80
C LEU A 6 -3.89 -12.40 -22.76
N SER A 7 -3.36 -12.19 -21.55
CA SER A 7 -4.04 -11.42 -20.50
C SER A 7 -4.33 -9.98 -20.94
N SER A 8 -3.35 -9.30 -21.58
CA SER A 8 -3.56 -7.95 -22.10
C SER A 8 -4.58 -7.93 -23.23
N LEU A 9 -4.59 -8.93 -24.11
CA LEU A 9 -5.57 -9.04 -25.19
C LEU A 9 -6.99 -9.19 -24.63
N CYS A 10 -7.18 -10.05 -23.63
CA CYS A 10 -8.48 -10.21 -22.96
C CYS A 10 -8.95 -8.91 -22.28
N ALA A 11 -8.04 -8.17 -21.63
CA ALA A 11 -8.37 -6.89 -21.03
C ALA A 11 -8.78 -5.84 -22.08
N THR A 12 -8.05 -5.77 -23.20
CA THR A 12 -8.39 -4.89 -24.33
C THR A 12 -9.76 -5.22 -24.91
N LEU A 13 -10.06 -6.50 -25.14
CA LEU A 13 -11.38 -6.93 -25.64
C LEU A 13 -12.49 -6.57 -24.67
N ALA A 14 -12.30 -6.78 -23.37
CA ALA A 14 -13.26 -6.39 -22.34
C ALA A 14 -13.51 -4.87 -22.36
N GLY A 15 -12.46 -4.06 -22.47
CA GLY A 15 -12.57 -2.60 -22.60
C GLY A 15 -13.39 -2.18 -23.83
N LEU A 16 -13.13 -2.79 -25.00
CA LEU A 16 -13.90 -2.55 -26.22
C LEU A 16 -15.38 -2.92 -26.05
N MET A 17 -15.68 -4.02 -25.35
CA MET A 17 -17.06 -4.42 -25.04
C MET A 17 -17.76 -3.42 -24.13
N THR A 18 -17.07 -2.89 -23.11
CA THR A 18 -17.63 -1.86 -22.22
C THR A 18 -17.96 -0.59 -23.01
N VAL A 19 -17.08 -0.17 -23.93
CA VAL A 19 -17.33 0.98 -24.83
C VAL A 19 -18.55 0.76 -25.71
N ALA A 20 -18.74 -0.47 -26.19
CA ALA A 20 -19.90 -0.80 -27.01
C ALA A 20 -21.23 -0.79 -26.21
N GLN A 21 -21.18 -1.05 -24.91
CA GLN A 21 -22.36 -1.13 -24.03
C GLN A 21 -22.76 0.22 -23.44
N ASP A 22 -21.79 1.01 -22.95
CA ASP A 22 -22.04 2.30 -22.32
C ASP A 22 -21.67 3.46 -23.24
N LYS A 23 -22.64 4.32 -23.58
CA LYS A 23 -22.41 5.54 -24.38
C LYS A 23 -21.67 6.65 -23.61
N GLY A 24 -21.26 6.41 -22.36
CA GLY A 24 -20.57 7.37 -21.51
C GLY A 24 -19.53 6.68 -20.63
N ILE A 25 -18.26 6.74 -21.04
CA ILE A 25 -17.14 6.23 -20.26
C ILE A 25 -16.52 7.40 -19.51
N THR A 26 -16.38 7.25 -18.20
CA THR A 26 -15.63 8.20 -17.37
C THR A 26 -14.19 7.75 -17.24
N SER A 27 -13.30 8.65 -16.82
CA SER A 27 -11.91 8.32 -16.48
C SER A 27 -11.76 7.31 -15.33
N GLN A 28 -12.85 6.94 -14.66
CA GLN A 28 -12.90 5.94 -13.60
C GLN A 28 -13.40 4.57 -14.09
N ALA A 29 -13.68 4.41 -15.40
CA ALA A 29 -14.08 3.12 -15.94
C ALA A 29 -12.95 2.08 -15.78
N GLY A 30 -13.32 0.87 -15.34
CA GLY A 30 -12.37 -0.22 -15.07
C GLY A 30 -11.65 -0.13 -13.70
N LEU A 31 -11.85 0.95 -12.95
CA LEU A 31 -11.21 1.17 -11.66
C LEU A 31 -11.80 0.18 -10.64
N LEU A 32 -10.92 -0.54 -9.92
CA LEU A 32 -11.21 -1.72 -9.07
C LEU A 32 -11.57 -3.02 -9.83
N THR A 33 -11.71 -3.01 -11.16
CA THR A 33 -12.05 -4.22 -11.94
C THR A 33 -10.90 -5.23 -11.94
N GLU A 34 -9.64 -4.79 -11.91
CA GLU A 34 -8.45 -5.66 -11.81
C GLU A 34 -8.57 -6.67 -10.66
N LEU A 35 -8.99 -6.15 -9.51
CA LEU A 35 -9.12 -6.90 -8.28
C LEU A 35 -10.37 -7.82 -8.31
N ILE A 36 -11.44 -7.41 -8.99
CA ILE A 36 -12.65 -8.22 -9.21
C ILE A 36 -12.32 -9.42 -10.09
N VAL A 37 -11.49 -9.22 -11.13
CA VAL A 37 -11.01 -10.29 -12.00
C VAL A 37 -10.17 -11.28 -11.22
N ILE A 38 -9.26 -10.81 -10.36
CA ILE A 38 -8.47 -11.68 -9.47
C ILE A 38 -9.39 -12.51 -8.57
N ALA A 39 -10.36 -11.87 -7.91
CA ALA A 39 -11.32 -12.57 -7.07
C ALA A 39 -12.14 -13.60 -7.85
N SER A 40 -12.60 -13.25 -9.04
CA SER A 40 -13.35 -14.14 -9.93
C SER A 40 -12.54 -15.38 -10.32
N VAL A 41 -11.27 -15.21 -10.67
CA VAL A 41 -10.37 -16.32 -11.04
C VAL A 41 -10.14 -17.25 -9.85
N ILE A 42 -9.98 -16.70 -8.65
CA ILE A 42 -9.78 -17.46 -7.40
C ILE A 42 -11.03 -18.22 -7.00
N ILE A 43 -12.20 -17.56 -7.00
CA ILE A 43 -13.50 -18.17 -6.74
C ILE A 43 -13.78 -19.28 -7.75
N GLY A 44 -13.33 -19.10 -8.99
CA GLY A 44 -13.34 -20.11 -10.05
C GLY A 44 -12.43 -21.33 -9.81
N GLY A 45 -11.71 -21.39 -8.68
CA GLY A 45 -10.89 -22.52 -8.27
C GLY A 45 -9.46 -22.52 -8.82
N ALA A 46 -8.98 -21.39 -9.35
CA ALA A 46 -7.56 -21.25 -9.68
C ALA A 46 -6.73 -21.10 -8.40
N SER A 47 -5.64 -21.87 -8.30
CA SER A 47 -4.71 -21.75 -7.19
C SER A 47 -3.78 -20.57 -7.42
N ILE A 48 -3.66 -19.72 -6.40
CA ILE A 48 -2.85 -18.49 -6.45
C ILE A 48 -1.35 -18.80 -6.44
N LEU A 49 -0.97 -19.93 -5.84
CA LEU A 49 0.41 -20.42 -5.82
C LEU A 49 0.86 -20.98 -7.19
N GLY A 50 -0.02 -20.93 -8.19
CA GLY A 50 0.22 -21.46 -9.52
C GLY A 50 0.02 -22.98 -9.61
N GLY A 51 0.09 -23.50 -10.83
CA GLY A 51 0.03 -24.93 -11.11
C GLY A 51 -1.37 -25.55 -11.17
N ARG A 52 -2.43 -24.85 -10.76
CA ARG A 52 -3.83 -25.31 -10.88
C ARG A 52 -4.75 -24.17 -11.31
N GLY A 53 -5.53 -24.37 -12.37
CA GLY A 53 -6.55 -23.44 -12.85
C GLY A 53 -7.23 -23.96 -14.11
N ARG A 54 -8.52 -23.71 -14.26
CA ARG A 54 -9.30 -24.09 -15.46
C ARG A 54 -10.00 -22.84 -15.99
N VAL A 55 -9.90 -22.60 -17.29
CA VAL A 55 -10.56 -21.47 -17.96
C VAL A 55 -12.07 -21.45 -17.66
N ILE A 56 -12.72 -22.62 -17.70
CA ILE A 56 -14.13 -22.79 -17.36
C ILE A 56 -14.40 -22.36 -15.91
N GLY A 57 -13.52 -22.70 -14.98
CA GLY A 57 -13.64 -22.29 -13.59
C GLY A 57 -13.58 -20.79 -13.44
N SER A 58 -12.59 -20.13 -14.05
CA SER A 58 -12.48 -18.66 -14.06
C SER A 58 -13.69 -17.98 -14.71
N TYR A 59 -14.29 -18.58 -15.76
CA TYR A 59 -15.52 -18.08 -16.38
C TYR A 59 -16.72 -18.17 -15.42
N ILE A 60 -16.92 -19.32 -14.75
CA ILE A 60 -17.97 -19.49 -13.75
C ILE A 60 -17.79 -18.51 -12.59
N GLY A 61 -16.56 -18.35 -12.11
CA GLY A 61 -16.21 -17.38 -11.07
C GLY A 61 -16.53 -15.95 -11.50
N ALA A 62 -16.19 -15.56 -12.73
CA ALA A 62 -16.52 -14.25 -13.27
C ALA A 62 -18.04 -14.06 -13.40
N MET A 63 -18.78 -15.07 -13.86
CA MET A 63 -20.24 -15.05 -13.93
C MET A 63 -20.87 -14.88 -12.54
N LEU A 64 -20.39 -15.63 -11.54
CA LEU A 64 -20.89 -15.55 -10.16
C LEU A 64 -20.62 -14.16 -9.57
N VAL A 65 -19.41 -13.64 -9.71
CA VAL A 65 -19.04 -12.32 -9.18
C VAL A 65 -19.81 -11.21 -9.91
N ALA A 66 -20.00 -11.31 -11.22
CA ALA A 66 -20.80 -10.36 -11.99
C ALA A 66 -22.28 -10.40 -11.59
N LEU A 67 -22.86 -11.59 -11.39
CA LEU A 67 -24.22 -11.77 -10.90
C LEU A 67 -24.39 -11.19 -9.50
N LEU A 68 -23.46 -11.49 -8.58
CA LEU A 68 -23.45 -10.90 -7.25
C LEU A 68 -23.39 -9.38 -7.34
N HIS A 69 -22.47 -8.83 -8.14
CA HIS A 69 -22.35 -7.39 -8.32
C HIS A 69 -23.65 -6.76 -8.87
N LYS A 70 -24.31 -7.43 -9.82
CA LYS A 70 -25.59 -6.97 -10.39
C LYS A 70 -26.71 -6.99 -9.35
N VAL A 71 -26.93 -8.13 -8.69
CA VAL A 71 -27.97 -8.30 -7.66
C VAL A 71 -27.78 -7.32 -6.50
N LEU A 72 -26.54 -7.15 -6.06
CA LEU A 72 -26.23 -6.24 -4.95
C LEU A 72 -26.38 -4.75 -5.33
N ARG A 73 -26.23 -4.40 -6.62
CA ARG A 73 -26.33 -3.02 -7.11
C ARG A 73 -27.75 -2.60 -7.50
N GLU A 74 -28.53 -3.50 -8.10
CA GLU A 74 -29.89 -3.21 -8.57
C GLU A 74 -30.88 -3.06 -7.41
N GLY A 75 -30.60 -3.67 -6.26
CA GLY A 75 -31.42 -3.55 -5.06
C GLY A 75 -32.77 -4.26 -5.18
N VAL A 76 -33.57 -4.19 -4.11
CA VAL A 76 -34.90 -4.83 -4.06
C VAL A 76 -35.98 -3.75 -4.27
N PRO A 77 -36.94 -3.93 -5.20
CA PRO A 77 -38.04 -2.99 -5.33
C PRO A 77 -38.90 -2.99 -4.06
N ILE A 78 -39.13 -1.81 -3.49
CA ILE A 78 -39.94 -1.59 -2.30
C ILE A 78 -41.02 -0.54 -2.59
N VAL A 79 -42.12 -0.60 -1.86
CA VAL A 79 -43.12 0.47 -1.86
C VAL A 79 -42.88 1.31 -0.62
N ARG A 80 -42.61 2.60 -0.79
CA ARG A 80 -42.40 3.55 0.31
C ARG A 80 -43.57 4.52 0.37
N GLU A 81 -44.17 4.66 1.54
CA GLU A 81 -45.15 5.70 1.80
C GLU A 81 -44.42 7.03 2.02
N VAL A 82 -44.66 7.99 1.13
CA VAL A 82 -44.13 9.35 1.22
C VAL A 82 -45.31 10.28 1.50
N ARG A 83 -45.27 10.96 2.65
CA ARG A 83 -46.26 11.96 3.02
C ARG A 83 -45.84 13.31 2.46
N VAL A 84 -46.65 13.89 1.58
CA VAL A 84 -46.45 15.23 1.02
C VAL A 84 -47.64 16.08 1.46
N GLY A 85 -47.44 16.91 2.49
CA GLY A 85 -48.56 17.58 3.17
C GLY A 85 -49.43 16.58 3.93
N ASP A 86 -50.74 16.57 3.67
CA ASP A 86 -51.71 15.66 4.30
C ASP A 86 -51.98 14.38 3.47
N THR A 87 -51.43 14.27 2.26
CA THR A 87 -51.61 13.11 1.38
C THR A 87 -50.47 12.11 1.55
N VAL A 88 -50.82 10.85 1.80
CA VAL A 88 -49.88 9.71 1.79
C VAL A 88 -49.87 9.09 0.40
N MET A 89 -48.73 9.16 -0.29
CA MET A 89 -48.55 8.55 -1.61
C MET A 89 -47.63 7.33 -1.51
N GLN A 90 -48.02 6.22 -2.12
CA GLN A 90 -47.17 5.05 -2.27
C GLN A 90 -46.27 5.21 -3.48
N VAL A 91 -44.97 5.41 -3.24
CA VAL A 91 -43.95 5.56 -4.27
C VAL A 91 -43.18 4.25 -4.39
N LYS A 92 -43.09 3.70 -5.60
CA LYS A 92 -42.18 2.60 -5.89
C LYS A 92 -40.74 3.12 -5.81
N ALA A 93 -39.96 2.57 -4.90
CA ALA A 93 -38.55 2.87 -4.71
C ALA A 93 -37.72 1.57 -4.83
N THR A 94 -36.41 1.68 -4.94
CA THR A 94 -35.49 0.54 -4.87
C THR A 94 -34.66 0.64 -3.60
N SER A 95 -34.70 -0.41 -2.77
CA SER A 95 -33.82 -0.58 -1.63
C SER A 95 -32.47 -1.07 -2.12
N THR A 96 -31.53 -0.15 -2.30
CA THR A 96 -30.15 -0.47 -2.69
C THR A 96 -29.28 -0.65 -1.45
N LEU A 97 -28.25 -1.47 -1.59
CA LEU A 97 -27.24 -1.57 -0.53
C LEU A 97 -26.52 -0.23 -0.35
N PRO A 98 -26.14 0.11 0.88
CA PRO A 98 -25.50 1.38 1.15
C PRO A 98 -24.10 1.42 0.50
N ALA A 99 -23.60 2.64 0.27
CA ALA A 99 -22.32 2.87 -0.41
C ALA A 99 -21.21 2.02 0.23
N GLY A 100 -20.39 1.34 -0.59
CA GLY A 100 -19.27 0.53 -0.09
C GLY A 100 -19.62 -0.89 0.40
N ALA A 101 -20.89 -1.25 0.58
CA ALA A 101 -21.28 -2.60 0.96
C ALA A 101 -20.82 -3.67 -0.06
N ILE A 102 -20.89 -3.33 -1.36
CA ILE A 102 -20.48 -4.24 -2.45
C ILE A 102 -18.97 -4.56 -2.37
N PRO A 103 -18.04 -3.58 -2.36
CA PRO A 103 -16.63 -3.84 -2.12
C PRO A 103 -16.38 -4.67 -0.86
N ALA A 104 -17.03 -4.34 0.26
CA ALA A 104 -16.81 -5.07 1.51
C ALA A 104 -17.21 -6.55 1.40
N PHE A 105 -18.36 -6.81 0.76
CA PHE A 105 -18.84 -8.16 0.52
C PHE A 105 -17.90 -8.96 -0.41
N ILE A 106 -17.42 -8.34 -1.50
CA ILE A 106 -16.45 -8.96 -2.41
C ILE A 106 -15.15 -9.31 -1.67
N GLY A 107 -14.66 -8.43 -0.80
CA GLY A 107 -13.49 -8.69 0.03
C GLY A 107 -13.68 -9.87 0.98
N ALA A 108 -14.83 -9.97 1.64
CA ALA A 108 -15.16 -11.10 2.50
C ALA A 108 -15.28 -12.41 1.71
N LEU A 109 -15.93 -12.37 0.54
CA LEU A 109 -16.06 -13.51 -0.38
C LEU A 109 -14.68 -14.00 -0.85
N LEU A 110 -13.76 -13.08 -1.15
CA LEU A 110 -12.39 -13.39 -1.55
C LEU A 110 -11.65 -14.15 -0.44
N ILE A 111 -11.68 -13.65 0.80
CA ILE A 111 -11.04 -14.31 1.94
C ILE A 111 -11.63 -15.71 2.15
N LEU A 112 -12.96 -15.82 2.10
CA LEU A 112 -13.65 -17.10 2.24
C LEU A 112 -13.23 -18.07 1.12
N ALA A 113 -13.23 -17.63 -0.14
CA ALA A 113 -12.85 -18.45 -1.28
C ALA A 113 -11.41 -18.97 -1.17
N VAL A 114 -10.50 -18.14 -0.66
CA VAL A 114 -9.09 -18.52 -0.48
C VAL A 114 -8.93 -19.51 0.67
N LEU A 115 -9.75 -19.40 1.74
CA LEU A 115 -9.76 -20.34 2.85
C LEU A 115 -10.27 -21.74 2.45
N ILE A 116 -11.08 -21.85 1.40
CA ILE A 116 -11.58 -23.14 0.89
C ILE A 116 -10.41 -24.06 0.49
N GLU A 117 -9.36 -23.54 -0.16
CA GLU A 117 -8.25 -24.38 -0.61
C GLU A 117 -7.51 -25.10 0.54
N PRO A 118 -6.93 -24.40 1.53
CA PRO A 118 -6.18 -25.04 2.60
C PRO A 118 -7.05 -25.88 3.54
N TYR A 119 -8.29 -25.46 3.83
CA TYR A 119 -9.12 -26.12 4.84
C TYR A 119 -10.10 -27.16 4.29
N ILE A 120 -10.61 -26.98 3.07
CA ILE A 120 -11.61 -27.90 2.50
C ILE A 120 -10.97 -28.83 1.48
N ILE A 121 -10.27 -28.26 0.48
CA ILE A 121 -9.74 -29.02 -0.66
C ILE A 121 -8.53 -29.85 -0.23
N ARG A 122 -7.50 -29.23 0.37
CA ARG A 122 -6.27 -29.93 0.79
C ARG A 122 -6.55 -30.99 1.86
N ARG A 123 -7.48 -30.74 2.78
CA ARG A 123 -7.92 -31.72 3.80
C ARG A 123 -8.88 -32.78 3.25
N LYS A 124 -9.24 -32.70 1.95
CA LYS A 124 -10.15 -33.63 1.27
C LYS A 124 -11.48 -33.78 2.01
N LEU A 125 -11.99 -32.71 2.63
CA LEU A 125 -13.12 -32.76 3.57
C LEU A 125 -14.36 -33.45 2.96
N PRO A 126 -14.80 -33.09 1.74
CA PRO A 126 -15.97 -33.72 1.12
C PRO A 126 -15.74 -35.20 0.82
N GLN A 127 -14.54 -35.57 0.38
CA GLN A 127 -14.17 -36.95 0.07
C GLN A 127 -14.09 -37.79 1.34
N ARG A 128 -13.63 -37.22 2.46
CA ARG A 128 -13.64 -37.87 3.78
C ARG A 128 -15.04 -38.01 4.34
N LEU A 129 -15.89 -36.99 4.17
CA LEU A 129 -17.30 -37.05 4.56
C LEU A 129 -18.03 -38.13 3.77
N PHE A 130 -17.84 -38.16 2.44
CA PHE A 130 -18.39 -39.20 1.58
C PHE A 130 -17.82 -40.58 1.91
N ALA A 131 -16.52 -40.71 2.18
CA ALA A 131 -15.92 -41.98 2.58
C ALA A 131 -16.49 -42.49 3.91
N ARG A 132 -16.73 -41.60 4.88
CA ARG A 132 -17.42 -41.93 6.14
C ARG A 132 -18.86 -42.39 5.90
N LEU A 133 -19.60 -41.71 5.03
CA LEU A 133 -20.98 -42.06 4.70
C LEU A 133 -21.10 -43.36 3.89
N THR A 134 -20.08 -43.69 3.09
CA THR A 134 -20.08 -44.88 2.19
C THR A 134 -19.24 -46.04 2.70
N GLY A 135 -18.70 -45.96 3.92
CA GLY A 135 -17.84 -47.00 4.50
C GLY A 135 -16.51 -47.22 3.77
N ARG A 136 -16.10 -46.29 2.89
CA ARG A 136 -14.87 -46.40 2.11
C ARG A 136 -13.65 -45.97 2.93
N PRO A 137 -12.44 -46.51 2.62
CA PRO A 137 -11.22 -46.09 3.31
C PRO A 137 -10.96 -44.59 3.12
N LEU A 138 -10.52 -43.93 4.19
CA LEU A 138 -10.27 -42.49 4.17
C LEU A 138 -9.12 -42.17 3.19
N PRO A 139 -9.32 -41.18 2.29
CA PRO A 139 -8.26 -40.79 1.37
C PRO A 139 -7.06 -40.21 2.13
N ARG A 140 -5.85 -40.65 1.76
CA ARG A 140 -4.60 -40.13 2.35
C ARG A 140 -4.42 -38.65 2.00
N ILE A 141 -3.99 -37.88 3.01
CA ILE A 141 -3.54 -36.50 2.86
C ILE A 141 -2.05 -36.58 2.50
N VAL A 142 -1.70 -36.08 1.32
CA VAL A 142 -0.30 -35.83 0.99
C VAL A 142 -0.06 -34.38 1.38
N GLU A 143 0.75 -34.15 2.41
CA GLU A 143 1.24 -32.82 2.72
C GLU A 143 2.20 -32.43 1.59
N ALA A 144 1.64 -31.87 0.53
CA ALA A 144 2.42 -31.13 -0.44
C ALA A 144 2.93 -29.88 0.28
N GLU A 145 4.04 -30.03 1.00
CA GLU A 145 4.86 -28.89 1.40
C GLU A 145 5.01 -27.99 0.17
N GLY A 146 4.69 -26.71 0.32
CA GLY A 146 4.73 -25.74 -0.77
C GLY A 146 6.16 -25.43 -1.18
N VAL A 147 6.85 -26.39 -1.80
CA VAL A 147 8.24 -26.27 -2.26
C VAL A 147 8.40 -25.20 -3.35
N ALA A 148 7.32 -24.85 -4.06
CA ALA A 148 7.42 -24.08 -5.30
C ALA A 148 7.70 -22.56 -5.15
N ILE A 149 7.43 -21.93 -4.00
CA ILE A 149 7.61 -20.46 -3.85
C ILE A 149 8.81 -20.09 -2.97
N GLU A 150 9.18 -20.94 -2.01
CA GLU A 150 10.26 -20.64 -1.07
C GLU A 150 11.66 -20.64 -1.71
N GLY A 151 11.83 -21.31 -2.87
CA GLY A 151 13.11 -21.34 -3.59
C GLY A 151 13.58 -19.99 -4.14
N ALA A 152 12.68 -19.03 -4.34
CA ALA A 152 13.02 -17.70 -4.86
C ALA A 152 13.51 -16.71 -3.78
N GLN A 153 13.29 -17.00 -2.49
CA GLN A 153 13.55 -16.07 -1.38
C GLN A 153 15.02 -15.97 -0.95
N THR A 154 15.90 -16.84 -1.46
CA THR A 154 17.28 -16.97 -0.96
C THR A 154 18.31 -15.99 -1.54
N ARG A 155 17.94 -15.09 -2.46
CA ARG A 155 18.90 -14.24 -3.19
C ARG A 155 19.20 -12.86 -2.56
N GLY A 156 18.57 -12.50 -1.44
CA GLY A 156 18.68 -11.16 -0.85
C GLY A 156 20.02 -10.82 -0.18
N SER A 157 20.84 -11.81 0.17
CA SER A 157 21.97 -11.69 1.11
C SER A 157 23.34 -11.34 0.49
N THR A 158 23.51 -11.42 -0.84
CA THR A 158 24.85 -11.32 -1.47
C THR A 158 25.47 -9.92 -1.50
N VAL A 159 24.73 -8.87 -1.12
CA VAL A 159 25.25 -7.48 -1.13
C VAL A 159 25.98 -7.11 0.17
N ALA A 160 25.74 -7.83 1.27
CA ALA A 160 26.35 -7.54 2.58
C ALA A 160 27.89 -7.65 2.57
N ASP A 161 28.45 -8.52 1.73
CA ASP A 161 29.90 -8.78 1.69
C ASP A 161 30.72 -7.59 1.13
N ARG A 162 30.15 -6.69 0.33
CA ARG A 162 30.90 -5.56 -0.26
C ARG A 162 31.05 -4.35 0.66
N ALA A 163 30.15 -4.17 1.63
CA ALA A 163 30.17 -3.03 2.55
C ALA A 163 31.38 -3.08 3.51
N VAL A 164 31.95 -4.27 3.71
CA VAL A 164 33.07 -4.52 4.62
C VAL A 164 34.39 -3.94 4.07
N THR A 165 34.55 -3.83 2.74
CA THR A 165 35.83 -3.44 2.12
C THR A 165 35.92 -1.98 1.68
N ALA A 166 34.81 -1.22 1.64
CA ALA A 166 34.79 0.16 1.14
C ALA A 166 35.14 1.20 2.22
N ARG A 167 36.01 2.18 1.90
CA ARG A 167 36.35 3.34 2.75
C ARG A 167 35.79 4.65 2.17
N GLY A 168 35.47 5.63 3.04
CA GLY A 168 35.06 6.99 2.65
C GLY A 168 33.73 7.07 1.88
N ILE A 169 33.64 7.95 0.88
CA ILE A 169 32.47 8.14 -0.01
C ILE A 169 32.06 6.84 -0.71
N GLY A 170 33.02 5.96 -1.00
CA GLY A 170 32.75 4.63 -1.55
C GLY A 170 31.89 3.77 -0.62
N ARG A 171 32.01 3.93 0.71
CA ARG A 171 31.16 3.21 1.68
C ARG A 171 29.72 3.70 1.64
N PHE A 172 29.50 4.99 1.41
CA PHE A 172 28.16 5.56 1.25
C PHE A 172 27.53 5.10 -0.08
N LEU A 173 28.25 5.21 -1.19
CA LEU A 173 27.77 4.81 -2.53
C LEU A 173 27.46 3.30 -2.65
N VAL A 174 28.08 2.46 -1.81
CA VAL A 174 27.81 1.02 -1.76
C VAL A 174 26.55 0.68 -0.94
N ARG A 175 26.01 1.61 -0.13
CA ARG A 175 24.80 1.33 0.65
C ARG A 175 23.55 1.25 -0.25
N ARG A 176 22.63 0.35 0.10
CA ARG A 176 21.38 0.12 -0.65
C ARG A 176 20.46 1.34 -0.68
N ASP A 177 20.49 2.17 0.35
CA ASP A 177 19.69 3.37 0.58
C ASP A 177 20.28 4.65 -0.03
N ALA A 178 21.57 4.66 -0.38
CA ALA A 178 22.25 5.87 -0.87
C ALA A 178 21.72 6.39 -2.21
N LEU A 179 21.29 5.49 -3.11
CA LEU A 179 20.68 5.92 -4.39
C LEU A 179 19.39 6.72 -4.18
N ALA A 180 18.54 6.30 -3.23
CA ALA A 180 17.32 7.03 -2.93
C ALA A 180 17.63 8.43 -2.39
N ILE A 181 18.59 8.53 -1.47
CA ILE A 181 19.00 9.83 -0.89
C ILE A 181 19.56 10.76 -1.97
N ILE A 182 20.46 10.27 -2.83
CA ILE A 182 21.02 11.05 -3.94
C ILE A 182 19.91 11.51 -4.89
N LEU A 183 18.98 10.61 -5.22
CA LEU A 183 17.85 10.93 -6.08
C LEU A 183 16.92 11.97 -5.45
N THR A 184 16.63 11.90 -4.14
CA THR A 184 15.86 12.92 -3.42
C THR A 184 16.50 14.29 -3.55
N VAL A 185 17.81 14.39 -3.28
CA VAL A 185 18.55 15.66 -3.37
C VAL A 185 18.55 16.19 -4.80
N MET A 186 18.80 15.32 -5.78
CA MET A 186 18.79 15.68 -7.20
C MET A 186 17.42 16.20 -7.64
N LEU A 187 16.32 15.52 -7.29
CA LEU A 187 14.97 15.94 -7.63
C LEU A 187 14.61 17.28 -6.99
N TRP A 188 15.07 17.54 -5.76
CA TRP A 188 14.88 18.83 -5.12
C TRP A 188 15.55 19.96 -5.89
N PHE A 189 16.81 19.78 -6.31
CA PHE A 189 17.53 20.77 -7.12
C PHE A 189 16.93 20.95 -8.52
N VAL A 190 16.40 19.89 -9.12
CA VAL A 190 15.65 20.00 -10.40
C VAL A 190 14.43 20.89 -10.22
N GLY A 191 13.67 20.74 -9.14
CA GLY A 191 12.53 21.60 -8.85
C GLY A 191 12.92 23.07 -8.64
N LEU A 192 14.00 23.31 -7.89
CA LEU A 192 14.59 24.64 -7.74
C LEU A 192 15.01 25.24 -9.09
N GLY A 193 15.60 24.45 -9.98
CA GLY A 193 16.01 24.91 -11.32
C GLY A 193 14.83 25.24 -12.25
N LEU A 194 13.70 24.53 -12.12
CA LEU A 194 12.53 24.71 -12.98
C LEU A 194 11.63 25.87 -12.55
N ARG A 195 11.39 26.04 -11.24
CA ARG A 195 10.52 27.10 -10.68
C ARG A 195 11.09 27.60 -9.35
N PRO A 196 12.16 28.41 -9.34
CA PRO A 196 12.76 28.92 -8.10
C PRO A 196 11.77 29.70 -7.22
N ASP A 197 10.90 30.49 -7.85
CA ASP A 197 9.84 31.31 -7.24
C ASP A 197 8.83 30.49 -6.42
N TYR A 198 8.51 29.28 -6.88
CA TYR A 198 7.56 28.39 -6.21
C TYR A 198 8.27 27.38 -5.31
N TRP A 199 9.40 26.82 -5.78
CA TRP A 199 10.08 25.71 -5.13
C TRP A 199 10.94 26.13 -3.93
N ALA A 200 11.46 27.37 -3.94
CA ALA A 200 12.17 27.93 -2.77
C ALA A 200 11.21 28.44 -1.68
N GLY A 201 9.90 28.55 -1.97
CA GLY A 201 8.92 29.07 -1.04
C GLY A 201 8.65 28.13 0.15
N LEU A 202 8.57 28.69 1.36
CA LEU A 202 8.15 27.97 2.57
C LEU A 202 6.74 27.35 2.44
N PRO A 203 5.73 28.00 1.81
CA PRO A 203 4.40 27.40 1.66
C PRO A 203 4.40 26.12 0.81
N ASN A 204 5.17 26.09 -0.28
CA ASN A 204 5.30 24.89 -1.10
C ASN A 204 6.07 23.80 -0.36
N SER A 205 7.16 24.16 0.34
CA SER A 205 7.93 23.23 1.16
C SER A 205 7.05 22.56 2.23
N PHE A 206 6.18 23.33 2.89
CA PHE A 206 5.16 22.82 3.81
C PHE A 206 4.21 21.83 3.11
N ALA A 207 3.62 22.20 1.97
CA ALA A 207 2.70 21.32 1.23
C ALA A 207 3.35 20.01 0.77
N ILE A 208 4.60 20.05 0.32
CA ILE A 208 5.39 18.86 -0.04
C ILE A 208 5.65 18.01 1.20
N LEU A 209 6.08 18.62 2.31
CA LEU A 209 6.37 17.91 3.56
C LEU A 209 5.12 17.22 4.15
N LEU A 210 3.94 17.82 3.97
CA LEU A 210 2.68 17.22 4.40
C LEU A 210 2.35 15.95 3.59
N ASN A 211 2.43 16.02 2.26
CA ASN A 211 2.24 14.86 1.39
C ASN A 211 3.29 13.78 1.63
N TYR A 212 4.52 14.19 1.93
CA TYR A 212 5.60 13.30 2.34
C TYR A 212 5.27 12.58 3.65
N THR A 213 4.76 13.30 4.65
CA THR A 213 4.47 12.76 5.98
C THR A 213 3.46 11.60 5.92
N GLU A 214 2.37 11.77 5.16
CA GLU A 214 1.36 10.71 4.97
C GLU A 214 1.98 9.45 4.33
N LEU A 215 2.72 9.62 3.23
CA LEU A 215 3.35 8.50 2.54
C LEU A 215 4.48 7.87 3.38
N ALA A 216 5.26 8.67 4.09
CA ALA A 216 6.35 8.24 4.96
C ALA A 216 5.81 7.32 6.06
N LEU A 217 4.73 7.72 6.76
CA LEU A 217 4.09 6.87 7.78
C LEU A 217 3.70 5.50 7.22
N LEU A 218 3.01 5.45 6.09
CA LEU A 218 2.65 4.18 5.43
C LEU A 218 3.89 3.35 5.10
N THR A 219 4.93 3.99 4.59
CA THR A 219 6.18 3.35 4.18
C THR A 219 6.96 2.80 5.39
N LEU A 220 6.93 3.46 6.56
CA LEU A 220 7.53 2.96 7.80
C LEU A 220 6.93 1.59 8.18
N GLY A 221 5.60 1.50 8.20
CA GLY A 221 4.87 0.27 8.46
C GLY A 221 5.20 -0.82 7.44
N LEU A 222 5.14 -0.48 6.15
CA LEU A 222 5.46 -1.43 5.07
C LEU A 222 6.90 -1.93 5.10
N THR A 223 7.84 -1.13 5.62
CA THR A 223 9.25 -1.55 5.72
C THR A 223 9.39 -2.81 6.56
N TYR A 224 8.63 -2.93 7.66
CA TYR A 224 8.64 -4.14 8.50
C TYR A 224 8.00 -5.33 7.79
N VAL A 225 6.85 -5.11 7.14
CA VAL A 225 6.11 -6.17 6.45
C VAL A 225 6.95 -6.74 5.29
N ILE A 226 7.53 -5.86 4.47
CA ILE A 226 8.41 -6.24 3.36
C ILE A 226 9.68 -6.87 3.89
N ALA A 227 10.30 -6.35 4.96
CA ALA A 227 11.49 -6.96 5.55
C ALA A 227 11.22 -8.39 6.08
N CYS A 228 10.00 -8.68 6.56
CA CYS A 228 9.50 -10.03 6.93
C CYS A 228 9.17 -10.94 5.72
N GLY A 229 9.26 -10.43 4.48
CA GLY A 229 8.92 -11.14 3.26
C GLY A 229 7.41 -11.28 3.00
N ASP A 230 6.59 -10.45 3.64
CA ASP A 230 5.16 -10.31 3.34
C ASP A 230 4.89 -9.02 2.55
N ILE A 231 3.69 -8.88 1.99
CA ILE A 231 3.24 -7.67 1.29
C ILE A 231 1.86 -7.31 1.84
N ASP A 232 1.68 -6.06 2.25
CA ASP A 232 0.40 -5.53 2.73
C ASP A 232 -0.16 -4.51 1.74
N LEU A 233 -1.16 -4.94 0.98
CA LEU A 233 -1.88 -4.09 0.02
C LEU A 233 -3.01 -3.28 0.67
N SER A 234 -3.34 -3.55 1.94
CA SER A 234 -4.50 -2.93 2.57
C SER A 234 -4.21 -1.54 3.13
N VAL A 235 -2.95 -1.12 3.24
CA VAL A 235 -2.57 0.09 4.00
C VAL A 235 -3.28 1.37 3.55
N GLY A 236 -3.49 1.57 2.24
CA GLY A 236 -4.23 2.71 1.72
C GLY A 236 -5.73 2.65 2.06
N ALA A 237 -6.31 1.45 2.12
CA ALA A 237 -7.69 1.24 2.53
C ALA A 237 -7.88 1.30 4.05
N VAL A 238 -6.90 0.84 4.83
CA VAL A 238 -6.87 0.95 6.30
C VAL A 238 -6.73 2.42 6.73
N LEU A 239 -5.94 3.21 6.00
CA LEU A 239 -5.92 4.67 6.14
C LEU A 239 -7.32 5.26 5.96
N ALA A 240 -8.02 4.87 4.89
CA ALA A 240 -9.38 5.33 4.63
C ALA A 240 -10.36 4.89 5.72
N LEU A 241 -10.26 3.65 6.21
CA LEU A 241 -11.10 3.13 7.29
C LEU A 241 -10.90 3.92 8.59
N SER A 242 -9.65 4.11 9.01
CA SER A 242 -9.31 4.90 10.19
C SER A 242 -9.81 6.35 10.06
N GLY A 243 -9.53 6.99 8.92
CA GLY A 243 -9.97 8.36 8.66
C GLY A 243 -11.49 8.51 8.63
N SER A 244 -12.20 7.58 7.99
CA SER A 244 -13.66 7.57 7.95
C SER A 244 -14.29 7.41 9.33
N ALA A 245 -13.74 6.52 10.16
CA ALA A 245 -14.22 6.29 11.52
C ALA A 245 -13.98 7.52 12.41
N ALA A 246 -12.81 8.15 12.31
CA ALA A 246 -12.53 9.40 13.01
C ALA A 246 -13.46 10.55 12.54
N ALA A 247 -13.62 10.72 11.24
CA ALA A 247 -14.50 11.74 10.66
C ALA A 247 -15.97 11.55 11.07
N TYR A 248 -16.44 10.31 11.10
CA TYR A 248 -17.78 9.96 11.58
C TYR A 248 -17.94 10.24 13.08
N GLY A 249 -16.94 9.86 13.89
CA GLY A 249 -16.89 10.17 15.30
C GLY A 249 -17.03 11.67 15.58
N LEU A 250 -16.29 12.50 14.83
CA LEU A 250 -16.36 13.96 14.96
C LEU A 250 -17.70 14.55 14.48
N LYS A 251 -18.17 14.13 13.30
CA LYS A 251 -19.28 14.82 12.61
C LYS A 251 -20.65 14.30 13.01
N VAL A 252 -20.79 12.99 13.14
CA VAL A 252 -22.09 12.33 13.33
C VAL A 252 -22.31 11.99 14.79
N MET A 253 -21.29 11.45 15.47
CA MET A 253 -21.40 11.13 16.89
C MET A 253 -21.12 12.33 17.81
N GLY A 254 -20.51 13.41 17.29
CA GLY A 254 -20.17 14.60 18.07
C GLY A 254 -19.10 14.35 19.13
N LEU A 255 -18.24 13.34 18.94
CA LEU A 255 -17.17 13.00 19.87
C LEU A 255 -16.11 14.10 19.94
N ASP A 256 -15.46 14.20 21.10
CA ASP A 256 -14.29 15.06 21.25
C ASP A 256 -13.12 14.56 20.36
N PRO A 257 -12.16 15.44 20.02
CA PRO A 257 -11.04 15.11 19.14
C PRO A 257 -10.24 13.87 19.54
N VAL A 258 -10.06 13.63 20.84
CA VAL A 258 -9.26 12.51 21.35
C VAL A 258 -10.02 11.21 21.19
N SER A 259 -11.29 11.19 21.57
CA SER A 259 -12.17 10.02 21.40
C SER A 259 -12.35 9.65 19.93
N ALA A 260 -12.50 10.64 19.04
CA ALA A 260 -12.60 10.40 17.61
C ALA A 260 -11.29 9.84 17.01
N MET A 261 -10.14 10.35 17.44
CA MET A 261 -8.83 9.80 17.06
C MET A 261 -8.66 8.36 17.55
N ALA A 262 -9.05 8.07 18.80
CA ALA A 262 -9.01 6.73 19.36
C ALA A 262 -9.90 5.76 18.57
N LEU A 263 -11.09 6.20 18.15
CA LEU A 263 -12.00 5.41 17.30
C LEU A 263 -11.37 5.08 15.93
N GLY A 264 -10.73 6.06 15.28
CA GLY A 264 -10.00 5.84 14.03
C GLY A 264 -8.86 4.85 14.19
N LEU A 265 -8.01 5.05 15.20
CA LEU A 265 -6.90 4.14 15.52
C LEU A 265 -7.39 2.72 15.81
N PHE A 266 -8.47 2.58 16.58
CA PHE A 266 -9.08 1.30 16.89
C PHE A 266 -9.56 0.57 15.62
N ALA A 267 -10.27 1.27 14.73
CA ALA A 267 -10.75 0.69 13.48
C ALA A 267 -9.59 0.20 12.59
N GLY A 268 -8.52 0.99 12.48
CA GLY A 268 -7.33 0.60 11.73
C GLY A 268 -6.57 -0.58 12.35
N LEU A 269 -6.37 -0.57 13.67
CA LEU A 269 -5.74 -1.68 14.40
C LEU A 269 -6.56 -2.98 14.31
N LEU A 270 -7.90 -2.89 14.33
CA LEU A 270 -8.77 -4.04 14.15
C LEU A 270 -8.59 -4.67 12.76
N ALA A 271 -8.53 -3.84 11.71
CA ALA A 271 -8.22 -4.32 10.36
C ALA A 271 -6.83 -4.99 10.29
N GLY A 272 -5.82 -4.41 10.96
CA GLY A 272 -4.51 -5.01 11.13
C GLY A 272 -4.53 -6.36 11.84
N ALA A 273 -5.30 -6.47 12.92
CA ALA A 273 -5.43 -7.70 13.70
C ALA A 273 -6.09 -8.81 12.88
N VAL A 274 -7.12 -8.47 12.09
CA VAL A 274 -7.74 -9.42 11.15
C VAL A 274 -6.74 -9.85 10.09
N ASN A 275 -5.99 -8.93 9.47
CA ASN A 275 -4.93 -9.27 8.51
C ASN A 275 -3.89 -10.21 9.11
N ALA A 276 -3.40 -9.88 10.32
CA ALA A 276 -2.41 -10.66 11.02
C ALA A 276 -2.94 -12.05 11.41
N MET A 277 -4.18 -12.14 11.88
CA MET A 277 -4.85 -13.40 12.20
C MET A 277 -5.05 -14.27 10.94
N VAL A 278 -5.53 -13.69 9.84
CA VAL A 278 -5.78 -14.43 8.61
C VAL A 278 -4.47 -14.90 7.97
N THR A 279 -3.45 -14.06 7.98
CA THR A 279 -2.15 -14.35 7.40
C THR A 279 -1.36 -15.37 8.22
N VAL A 280 -1.27 -15.17 9.54
CA VAL A 280 -0.43 -15.97 10.43
C VAL A 280 -1.22 -17.13 11.04
N GLY A 281 -2.42 -16.86 11.55
CA GLY A 281 -3.26 -17.86 12.22
C GLY A 281 -3.84 -18.90 11.25
N PHE A 282 -4.39 -18.46 10.11
CA PHE A 282 -4.92 -19.37 9.09
C PHE A 282 -3.91 -19.78 8.01
N GLY A 283 -2.68 -19.23 8.06
CA GLY A 283 -1.60 -19.59 7.14
C GLY A 283 -1.82 -19.11 5.69
N LEU A 284 -2.60 -18.05 5.49
CA LEU A 284 -2.81 -17.49 4.15
C LEU A 284 -1.60 -16.67 3.70
N PRO A 285 -1.27 -16.65 2.40
CA PRO A 285 -0.33 -15.67 1.85
C PRO A 285 -0.79 -14.23 2.14
N ALA A 286 0.10 -13.41 2.70
CA ALA A 286 -0.21 -12.06 3.18
C ALA A 286 -0.80 -11.15 2.10
N PHE A 287 -0.29 -11.25 0.86
CA PHE A 287 -0.82 -10.52 -0.29
C PHE A 287 -2.33 -10.72 -0.45
N ILE A 288 -2.84 -11.94 -0.25
CA ILE A 288 -4.25 -12.26 -0.47
C ILE A 288 -5.11 -11.79 0.70
N ALA A 289 -4.66 -12.05 1.93
CA ALA A 289 -5.35 -11.60 3.13
C ALA A 289 -5.53 -10.07 3.10
N THR A 290 -4.46 -9.36 2.75
CA THR A 290 -4.45 -7.90 2.67
C THR A 290 -5.19 -7.37 1.45
N LEU A 291 -5.30 -8.15 0.36
CA LEU A 291 -6.20 -7.82 -0.75
C LEU A 291 -7.68 -7.92 -0.38
N GLY A 292 -8.06 -8.96 0.37
CA GLY A 292 -9.40 -9.09 0.92
C GLY A 292 -9.71 -7.95 1.88
N MET A 293 -8.77 -7.62 2.76
CA MET A 293 -8.91 -6.49 3.67
C MET A 293 -8.93 -5.14 2.96
N PHE A 294 -8.19 -4.96 1.86
CA PHE A 294 -8.25 -3.75 1.05
C PHE A 294 -9.70 -3.46 0.64
N TYR A 295 -10.43 -4.47 0.19
CA TYR A 295 -11.83 -4.37 -0.19
C TYR A 295 -12.77 -4.14 0.99
N ILE A 296 -12.58 -4.89 2.07
CA ILE A 296 -13.37 -4.73 3.30
C ILE A 296 -13.20 -3.33 3.86
N ALA A 297 -11.97 -2.89 4.10
CA ALA A 297 -11.66 -1.58 4.66
C ALA A 297 -12.14 -0.45 3.74
N ARG A 298 -11.95 -0.55 2.42
CA ARG A 298 -12.43 0.47 1.46
C ARG A 298 -13.96 0.54 1.42
N GLY A 299 -14.61 -0.62 1.44
CA GLY A 299 -16.07 -0.72 1.46
C GLY A 299 -16.66 -0.16 2.75
N LEU A 300 -16.12 -0.56 3.90
CA LEU A 300 -16.52 -0.03 5.20
C LEU A 300 -16.26 1.47 5.32
N ALA A 301 -15.12 1.97 4.82
CA ALA A 301 -14.82 3.40 4.84
C ALA A 301 -15.85 4.23 4.06
N SER A 302 -16.23 3.74 2.87
CA SER A 302 -17.28 4.36 2.05
C SER A 302 -18.66 4.24 2.72
N TRP A 303 -18.93 3.13 3.39
CA TRP A 303 -20.18 2.91 4.10
C TRP A 303 -20.37 3.85 5.30
N ILE A 304 -19.35 3.99 6.13
CA ILE A 304 -19.35 4.84 7.33
C ILE A 304 -19.72 6.29 6.98
N VAL A 305 -19.25 6.79 5.84
CA VAL A 305 -19.52 8.16 5.39
C VAL A 305 -20.67 8.27 4.38
N ALA A 306 -21.41 7.18 4.15
CA ALA A 306 -22.46 7.08 3.14
C ALA A 306 -22.02 7.53 1.73
N GLY A 307 -20.74 7.33 1.39
CA GLY A 307 -20.13 7.77 0.14
C GLY A 307 -19.95 9.30 0.01
N GLN A 308 -20.26 10.07 1.05
CA GLN A 308 -20.18 11.53 1.05
C GLN A 308 -18.87 12.04 1.65
N GLN A 309 -18.52 13.28 1.33
CA GLN A 309 -17.45 14.00 2.01
C GLN A 309 -17.97 14.54 3.35
N LEU A 310 -17.32 14.17 4.46
CA LEU A 310 -17.64 14.72 5.77
C LEU A 310 -16.74 15.92 6.06
N THR A 311 -17.30 16.98 6.64
CA THR A 311 -16.61 18.25 6.95
C THR A 311 -17.16 18.90 8.22
N GLY A 312 -16.45 19.90 8.73
CA GLY A 312 -16.97 20.81 9.77
C GLY A 312 -16.84 20.27 11.18
N TRP A 313 -15.64 19.85 11.56
CA TRP A 313 -15.25 19.54 12.95
C TRP A 313 -14.46 20.68 13.59
N THR A 314 -14.29 20.57 14.90
CA THR A 314 -13.67 21.62 15.74
C THR A 314 -12.22 21.90 15.36
N GLU A 315 -11.78 23.13 15.63
CA GLU A 315 -10.40 23.56 15.40
C GLU A 315 -9.39 22.73 16.18
N ALA A 316 -9.77 22.23 17.36
CA ALA A 316 -8.95 21.37 18.20
C ALA A 316 -8.46 20.09 17.49
N TYR A 317 -9.31 19.43 16.69
CA TYR A 317 -8.86 18.27 15.89
C TYR A 317 -7.93 18.69 14.75
N ASN A 318 -8.17 19.86 14.16
CA ASN A 318 -7.37 20.37 13.05
C ASN A 318 -5.95 20.79 13.46
N LEU A 319 -5.70 21.06 14.75
CA LEU A 319 -4.36 21.39 15.25
C LEU A 319 -3.32 20.30 14.92
N ILE A 320 -3.74 19.04 14.83
CA ILE A 320 -2.88 17.91 14.43
C ILE A 320 -2.30 18.11 13.01
N GLY A 321 -3.06 18.74 12.11
CA GLY A 321 -2.67 19.02 10.74
C GLY A 321 -2.05 20.41 10.52
N ARG A 322 -1.85 21.22 11.56
CA ARG A 322 -1.32 22.59 11.44
C ARG A 322 0.20 22.68 11.56
N LYS A 323 0.72 23.85 11.16
CA LYS A 323 2.10 24.27 11.39
C LYS A 323 2.37 24.36 12.88
N VAL A 324 3.60 24.09 13.28
CA VAL A 324 3.99 24.26 14.69
C VAL A 324 3.89 25.74 15.10
N GLY A 325 4.22 26.67 14.19
CA GLY A 325 4.04 28.10 14.41
C GLY A 325 2.59 28.50 14.74
N ASP A 326 1.60 27.89 14.07
CA ASP A 326 0.18 28.17 14.30
C ASP A 326 -0.31 27.67 15.69
N ILE A 327 0.40 26.70 16.27
CA ILE A 327 0.09 26.19 17.61
C ILE A 327 0.73 27.06 18.66
N PHE A 328 1.95 27.54 18.41
CA PHE A 328 2.62 28.47 19.30
C PHE A 328 1.83 29.77 19.40
N SER A 329 1.31 30.28 18.27
CA SER A 329 0.40 31.43 18.28
C SER A 329 -0.92 31.14 19.01
N HIS A 330 -1.50 29.94 18.86
CA HIS A 330 -2.68 29.52 19.63
C HIS A 330 -2.41 29.40 21.15
N LEU A 331 -1.20 29.02 21.54
CA LEU A 331 -0.74 28.92 22.93
C LEU A 331 -0.24 30.27 23.50
N GLY A 332 -0.32 31.36 22.74
CA GLY A 332 0.14 32.70 23.16
C GLY A 332 1.66 32.86 23.22
N ILE A 333 2.42 31.96 22.60
CA ILE A 333 3.87 32.02 22.51
C ILE A 333 4.23 32.93 21.31
N PRO A 334 5.03 34.00 21.52
CA PRO A 334 5.38 34.91 20.43
C PRO A 334 6.17 34.19 19.33
N PRO A 335 6.00 34.60 18.06
CA PRO A 335 6.71 34.00 16.94
C PRO A 335 8.21 34.13 17.15
N VAL A 336 8.90 32.99 17.08
CA VAL A 336 10.36 32.94 17.22
C VAL A 336 10.97 33.45 15.93
N GLY A 337 11.69 34.57 15.96
CA GLY A 337 12.38 35.11 14.78
C GLY A 337 13.61 34.29 14.37
N GLY A 338 14.07 34.50 13.13
CA GLY A 338 15.27 33.87 12.57
C GLY A 338 15.02 32.47 11.99
N PHE A 339 16.10 31.70 11.77
CA PHE A 339 16.05 30.37 11.14
C PHE A 339 15.10 29.38 11.85
N LEU A 340 14.96 29.51 13.18
CA LEU A 340 14.05 28.67 13.94
C LEU A 340 12.57 28.98 13.60
N GLY A 341 12.24 30.25 13.34
CA GLY A 341 10.91 30.67 12.89
C GLY A 341 10.54 30.09 11.53
N GLU A 342 11.47 30.15 10.57
CA GLU A 342 11.29 29.58 9.24
C GLU A 342 11.05 28.05 9.29
N ILE A 343 11.76 27.34 10.17
CA ILE A 343 11.51 25.91 10.40
C ILE A 343 10.12 25.68 10.99
N LEU A 344 9.68 26.47 11.96
CA LEU A 344 8.36 26.34 12.60
C LEU A 344 7.20 26.62 11.64
N GLU A 345 7.44 27.40 10.58
CA GLU A 345 6.47 27.66 9.50
C GLU A 345 6.37 26.53 8.47
N VAL A 346 7.41 25.70 8.34
CA VAL A 346 7.47 24.56 7.41
C VAL A 346 7.15 23.24 8.10
N VAL A 347 7.50 23.07 9.37
CA VAL A 347 7.25 21.84 10.12
C VAL A 347 5.82 21.83 10.65
N SER A 348 5.13 20.72 10.40
CA SER A 348 3.79 20.45 10.92
C SER A 348 3.84 19.46 12.09
N VAL A 349 2.81 19.46 12.95
CA VAL A 349 2.72 18.51 14.07
C VAL A 349 2.73 17.07 13.59
N GLN A 350 2.05 16.78 12.49
CA GLN A 350 2.09 15.47 11.86
C GLN A 350 3.51 15.04 11.45
N THR A 351 4.37 15.96 10.99
CA THR A 351 5.76 15.65 10.65
C THR A 351 6.56 15.31 11.90
N LEU A 352 6.31 15.98 13.02
CA LEU A 352 6.94 15.64 14.30
C LEU A 352 6.51 14.24 14.78
N TRP A 353 5.23 13.90 14.68
CA TRP A 353 4.74 12.55 15.00
C TRP A 353 5.36 11.49 14.08
N MET A 354 5.41 11.74 12.78
CA MET A 354 6.07 10.85 11.83
C MET A 354 7.56 10.69 12.16
N ALA A 355 8.26 11.77 12.48
CA ALA A 355 9.66 11.72 12.89
C ALA A 355 9.85 10.91 14.18
N LEU A 356 8.98 11.08 15.18
CA LEU A 356 9.00 10.29 16.41
C LEU A 356 8.82 8.80 16.10
N VAL A 357 7.79 8.44 15.32
CA VAL A 357 7.54 7.05 14.91
C VAL A 357 8.72 6.50 14.12
N ALA A 358 9.28 7.28 13.19
CA ALA A 358 10.45 6.91 12.39
C ALA A 358 11.69 6.65 13.23
N ILE A 359 11.96 7.48 14.26
CA ILE A 359 13.09 7.30 15.17
C ILE A 359 12.89 6.03 15.99
N VAL A 360 11.71 5.85 16.59
CA VAL A 360 11.41 4.67 17.42
C VAL A 360 11.49 3.40 16.58
N ALA A 361 10.81 3.35 15.43
CA ALA A 361 10.88 2.22 14.51
C ALA A 361 12.29 2.02 13.94
N GLY A 362 13.00 3.08 13.59
CA GLY A 362 14.38 3.00 13.11
C GLY A 362 15.30 2.34 14.12
N VAL A 363 15.22 2.74 15.40
CA VAL A 363 16.00 2.15 16.49
C VAL A 363 15.57 0.71 16.73
N VAL A 364 14.26 0.42 16.79
CA VAL A 364 13.76 -0.94 16.98
C VAL A 364 14.25 -1.87 15.87
N LEU A 365 14.10 -1.47 14.60
CA LEU A 365 14.52 -2.30 13.47
C LEU A 365 16.04 -2.48 13.39
N ALA A 366 16.82 -1.43 13.67
CA ALA A 366 18.27 -1.47 13.47
C ALA A 366 19.08 -1.97 14.68
N ARG A 367 18.56 -1.81 15.90
CA ARG A 367 19.34 -1.99 17.15
C ARG A 367 18.77 -3.02 18.11
N THR A 368 17.58 -3.57 17.86
CA THR A 368 16.94 -4.51 18.83
C THR A 368 16.85 -5.95 18.29
N PRO A 369 16.73 -6.96 19.18
CA PRO A 369 16.55 -8.36 18.78
C PRO A 369 15.36 -8.57 17.84
N PHE A 370 14.27 -7.80 18.03
CA PHE A 370 13.10 -7.88 17.16
C PHE A 370 13.44 -7.57 15.71
N GLY A 371 14.29 -6.56 15.45
CA GLY A 371 14.75 -6.24 14.11
C GLY A 371 15.53 -7.37 13.45
N TYR A 372 16.42 -8.04 14.19
CA TYR A 372 17.12 -9.24 13.69
C TYR A 372 16.16 -10.37 13.37
N MET A 373 15.14 -10.59 14.20
CA MET A 373 14.10 -11.61 13.96
C MET A 373 13.27 -11.29 12.70
N VAL A 374 12.98 -10.01 12.44
CA VAL A 374 12.30 -9.54 11.22
C VAL A 374 13.12 -9.91 9.99
N TYR A 375 14.41 -9.55 9.95
CA TYR A 375 15.28 -9.89 8.82
C TYR A 375 15.52 -11.40 8.66
N ALA A 376 15.72 -12.13 9.75
CA ALA A 376 15.89 -13.59 9.70
C ALA A 376 14.63 -14.28 9.14
N THR A 377 13.45 -13.85 9.61
CA THR A 377 12.16 -14.36 9.13
C THR A 377 11.97 -14.08 7.64
N GLY A 378 12.31 -12.89 7.16
CA GLY A 378 12.17 -12.56 5.74
C GLY A 378 13.21 -13.20 4.82
N GLY A 379 14.43 -13.43 5.31
CA GLY A 379 15.48 -14.06 4.51
C GLY A 379 15.22 -15.54 4.26
N ASN A 380 14.88 -16.29 5.30
CA ASN A 380 14.47 -17.69 5.18
C ASN A 380 13.60 -18.11 6.39
N ARG A 381 12.28 -18.18 6.17
CA ARG A 381 11.30 -18.54 7.21
C ARG A 381 11.55 -19.91 7.84
N ARG A 382 11.94 -20.90 7.03
CA ARG A 382 12.22 -22.27 7.54
C ARG A 382 13.47 -22.26 8.41
N ALA A 383 14.56 -21.65 7.95
CA ALA A 383 15.80 -21.56 8.72
C ALA A 383 15.61 -20.77 10.03
N ALA A 384 14.87 -19.65 9.98
CA ALA A 384 14.52 -18.89 11.17
C ALA A 384 13.70 -19.72 12.17
N GLY A 385 12.74 -20.53 11.68
CA GLY A 385 11.99 -21.47 12.51
C GLY A 385 12.88 -22.52 13.16
N TYR A 386 13.81 -23.14 12.41
CA TYR A 386 14.79 -24.08 12.97
C TYR A 386 15.74 -23.44 13.98
N ALA A 387 16.01 -22.14 13.86
CA ALA A 387 16.79 -21.35 14.81
C ALA A 387 15.97 -20.92 16.06
N GLY A 388 14.73 -21.39 16.22
CA GLY A 388 13.88 -21.10 17.38
C GLY A 388 13.14 -19.76 17.33
N ILE A 389 13.19 -19.03 16.21
CA ILE A 389 12.46 -17.77 16.05
C ILE A 389 10.98 -18.08 15.82
N ALA A 390 10.11 -17.50 16.65
CA ALA A 390 8.66 -17.57 16.46
C ALA A 390 8.21 -16.69 15.27
N THR A 391 8.52 -17.12 14.04
CA THR A 391 8.27 -16.38 12.79
C THR A 391 6.84 -15.88 12.65
N GLY A 392 5.86 -16.66 13.13
CA GLY A 392 4.46 -16.24 13.17
C GLY A 392 4.23 -14.98 14.02
N ARG A 393 4.81 -14.90 15.23
CA ARG A 393 4.68 -13.71 16.10
C ARG A 393 5.33 -12.48 15.47
N VAL A 394 6.50 -12.65 14.84
CA VAL A 394 7.21 -11.57 14.15
C VAL A 394 6.37 -10.99 13.00
N ARG A 395 5.79 -11.87 12.17
CA ARG A 395 4.90 -11.46 11.07
C ARG A 395 3.63 -10.78 11.59
N PHE A 396 3.05 -11.30 12.67
CA PHE A 396 1.87 -10.72 13.30
C PHE A 396 2.15 -9.29 13.78
N GLN A 397 3.26 -9.08 14.50
CA GLN A 397 3.68 -7.76 14.98
C GLN A 397 3.99 -6.79 13.84
N ALA A 398 4.61 -7.26 12.75
CA ALA A 398 4.87 -6.44 11.57
C ALA A 398 3.58 -5.95 10.89
N LEU A 399 2.58 -6.81 10.72
CA LEU A 399 1.27 -6.44 10.16
C LEU A 399 0.49 -5.49 11.09
N MET A 400 0.54 -5.71 12.41
CA MET A 400 -0.04 -4.78 13.38
C MET A 400 0.61 -3.39 13.33
N PHE A 401 1.94 -3.33 13.22
CA PHE A 401 2.67 -2.07 13.11
C PHE A 401 2.35 -1.34 11.79
N SER A 402 2.22 -2.09 10.69
CA SER A 402 1.75 -1.56 9.40
C SER A 402 0.37 -0.90 9.51
N ALA A 403 -0.58 -1.60 10.15
CA ALA A 403 -1.92 -1.08 10.36
C ALA A 403 -1.95 0.12 11.31
N LEU A 404 -1.13 0.15 12.37
CA LEU A 404 -0.98 1.30 13.24
C LEU A 404 -0.50 2.54 12.46
N CYS A 405 0.52 2.37 11.62
CA CYS A 405 1.04 3.45 10.77
C CYS A 405 -0.02 3.96 9.78
N ALA A 406 -0.76 3.05 9.15
CA ALA A 406 -1.87 3.41 8.27
C ALA A 406 -3.01 4.12 9.01
N ALA A 407 -3.34 3.67 10.22
CA ALA A 407 -4.37 4.29 11.03
C ALA A 407 -4.00 5.71 11.44
N MET A 408 -2.76 5.94 11.88
CA MET A 408 -2.23 7.28 12.18
C MET A 408 -2.27 8.19 10.95
N ALA A 409 -1.81 7.70 9.80
CA ALA A 409 -1.88 8.45 8.54
C ALA A 409 -3.33 8.86 8.19
N GLY A 410 -4.30 8.00 8.47
CA GLY A 410 -5.73 8.27 8.27
C GLY A 410 -6.26 9.38 9.16
N CYS A 411 -6.00 9.31 10.46
CA CYS A 411 -6.40 10.36 11.41
C CYS A 411 -5.78 11.72 11.05
N ILE A 412 -4.49 11.71 10.67
CA ILE A 412 -3.75 12.89 10.23
C ILE A 412 -4.35 13.49 8.94
N ASN A 413 -4.68 12.64 7.96
CA ASN A 413 -5.28 13.07 6.69
C ASN A 413 -6.59 13.85 6.92
N VAL A 414 -7.45 13.35 7.82
CA VAL A 414 -8.68 14.05 8.23
C VAL A 414 -8.34 15.42 8.84
N ALA A 415 -7.39 15.48 9.78
CA ALA A 415 -7.04 16.72 10.45
C ALA A 415 -6.50 17.79 9.50
N TYR A 416 -5.72 17.37 8.50
CA TYR A 416 -5.13 18.26 7.51
C TYR A 416 -6.16 18.85 6.54
N PHE A 417 -6.97 18.00 5.91
CA PHE A 417 -7.90 18.45 4.87
C PHE A 417 -9.14 19.15 5.40
N ARG A 418 -9.36 19.16 6.73
CA ARG A 418 -10.60 19.62 7.40
C ARG A 418 -11.87 19.01 6.81
N SER A 419 -11.67 17.93 6.07
CA SER A 419 -12.66 17.16 5.36
C SER A 419 -12.12 15.75 5.16
N PHE A 420 -13.01 14.79 4.98
CA PHE A 420 -12.65 13.42 4.68
C PHE A 420 -13.44 12.97 3.46
N ASN A 421 -12.74 12.47 2.47
CA ASN A 421 -13.32 11.88 1.26
C ASN A 421 -13.08 10.36 1.31
N PRO A 422 -14.09 9.51 1.02
CA PRO A 422 -13.94 8.04 1.03
C PRO A 422 -12.88 7.50 0.06
N VAL A 423 -12.45 8.30 -0.91
CA VAL A 423 -11.38 7.98 -1.87
C VAL A 423 -9.97 8.23 -1.29
N ALA A 424 -9.85 8.79 -0.08
CA ALA A 424 -8.57 9.03 0.59
C ALA A 424 -7.71 7.76 0.67
N GLY A 425 -6.40 7.88 0.47
CA GLY A 425 -5.49 6.73 0.50
C GLY A 425 -5.56 5.82 -0.73
N GLN A 426 -6.26 6.19 -1.80
CA GLN A 426 -6.25 5.41 -3.05
C GLN A 426 -4.84 5.38 -3.68
N PHE A 427 -4.38 4.19 -4.08
CA PHE A 427 -3.06 3.93 -4.67
C PHE A 427 -1.86 4.21 -3.75
N ARG A 428 -2.09 4.66 -2.51
CA ARG A 428 -1.02 4.93 -1.55
C ARG A 428 -0.27 3.66 -1.14
N GLU A 429 -0.92 2.51 -1.20
CA GLU A 429 -0.29 1.20 -1.03
C GLU A 429 0.80 0.93 -2.08
N LEU A 430 0.56 1.31 -3.35
CA LEU A 430 1.54 1.13 -4.43
C LEU A 430 2.70 2.12 -4.29
N ASP A 431 2.40 3.38 -3.96
CA ASP A 431 3.41 4.41 -3.68
C ASP A 431 4.32 3.99 -2.50
N ALA A 432 3.74 3.43 -1.43
CA ALA A 432 4.49 2.97 -0.25
C ALA A 432 5.38 1.77 -0.57
N ILE A 433 4.88 0.79 -1.34
CA ILE A 433 5.70 -0.34 -1.82
C ILE A 433 6.87 0.19 -2.67
N ALA A 434 6.59 1.10 -3.60
CA ALA A 434 7.60 1.71 -4.46
C ALA A 434 8.67 2.43 -3.64
N ALA A 435 8.25 3.19 -2.63
CA ALA A 435 9.14 3.91 -1.73
C ALA A 435 10.09 2.95 -0.97
N VAL A 436 9.59 1.83 -0.42
CA VAL A 436 10.46 0.83 0.23
C VAL A 436 11.47 0.23 -0.76
N ILE A 437 11.04 -0.08 -1.99
CA ILE A 437 11.90 -0.68 -3.02
C ILE A 437 12.97 0.30 -3.50
N ILE A 438 12.59 1.53 -3.85
CA ILE A 438 13.53 2.60 -4.24
C ILE A 438 14.51 2.88 -3.11
N GLY A 439 14.02 2.86 -1.86
CA GLY A 439 14.80 2.94 -0.63
C GLY A 439 15.78 1.78 -0.39
N GLY A 440 15.75 0.75 -1.24
CA GLY A 440 16.66 -0.38 -1.22
C GLY A 440 16.17 -1.60 -0.44
N GLY A 441 14.90 -1.61 0.00
CA GLY A 441 14.25 -2.79 0.58
C GLY A 441 14.06 -3.90 -0.44
N SER A 442 14.06 -5.16 0.02
CA SER A 442 13.87 -6.31 -0.88
C SER A 442 12.42 -6.79 -0.85
N ILE A 443 11.77 -6.86 -2.01
CA ILE A 443 10.42 -7.43 -2.16
C ILE A 443 10.30 -8.89 -1.73
N PHE A 444 11.44 -9.61 -1.67
CA PHE A 444 11.47 -11.02 -1.28
C PHE A 444 11.68 -11.21 0.23
N GLY A 445 11.96 -10.13 0.97
CA GLY A 445 12.26 -10.17 2.39
C GLY A 445 13.74 -10.20 2.73
N GLY A 446 14.02 -10.10 4.03
CA GLY A 446 15.37 -10.23 4.59
C GLY A 446 16.21 -8.96 4.57
N PHE A 447 15.72 -7.87 3.97
CA PHE A 447 16.40 -6.58 4.01
C PHE A 447 15.42 -5.41 3.84
N GLY A 448 15.64 -4.34 4.62
CA GLY A 448 14.94 -3.06 4.52
C GLY A 448 15.48 -2.09 5.57
N THR A 449 15.53 -0.79 5.28
CA THR A 449 16.01 0.22 6.24
C THR A 449 15.01 1.36 6.33
N ILE A 450 14.77 1.87 7.54
CA ILE A 450 13.84 2.99 7.74
C ILE A 450 14.34 4.25 7.01
N ILE A 451 15.62 4.56 7.09
CA ILE A 451 16.22 5.73 6.41
C ILE A 451 16.07 5.61 4.89
N GLY A 452 16.37 4.44 4.32
CA GLY A 452 16.18 4.20 2.89
C GLY A 452 14.73 4.33 2.46
N SER A 453 13.81 3.73 3.21
CA SER A 453 12.37 3.85 2.96
C SER A 453 11.85 5.28 3.03
N LEU A 454 12.32 6.07 4.01
CA LEU A 454 12.00 7.50 4.11
C LEU A 454 12.56 8.31 2.94
N ALA A 455 13.77 8.00 2.47
CA ALA A 455 14.31 8.61 1.26
C ALA A 455 13.50 8.22 0.01
N GLY A 456 13.10 6.95 -0.11
CA GLY A 456 12.23 6.48 -1.19
C GLY A 456 10.85 7.14 -1.19
N ALA A 457 10.26 7.34 -0.01
CA ALA A 457 9.01 8.10 0.12
C ALA A 457 9.20 9.56 -0.32
N ALA A 458 10.35 10.17 -0.01
CA ALA A 458 10.68 11.51 -0.48
C ALA A 458 10.85 11.54 -2.01
N VAL A 459 11.49 10.54 -2.61
CA VAL A 459 11.58 10.40 -4.08
C VAL A 459 10.19 10.37 -4.71
N ILE A 460 9.28 9.52 -4.24
CA ILE A 460 7.93 9.41 -4.79
C ILE A 460 7.15 10.73 -4.63
N THR A 461 7.21 11.35 -3.45
CA THR A 461 6.53 12.64 -3.21
C THR A 461 7.09 13.75 -4.09
N LEU A 462 8.42 13.85 -4.24
CA LEU A 462 9.06 14.86 -5.08
C LEU A 462 8.78 14.65 -6.57
N ILE A 463 8.78 13.40 -7.04
CA ILE A 463 8.38 13.10 -8.43
C ILE A 463 6.94 13.59 -8.66
N ARG A 464 6.02 13.29 -7.74
CA ARG A 464 4.63 13.74 -7.87
C ARG A 464 4.53 15.26 -7.87
N ALA A 465 5.25 15.94 -6.98
CA ALA A 465 5.29 17.40 -6.93
C ALA A 465 5.88 18.02 -8.21
N LEU A 466 6.93 17.42 -8.79
CA LEU A 466 7.55 17.88 -10.03
C LEU A 466 6.63 17.66 -11.24
N LEU A 467 5.95 16.52 -11.32
CA LEU A 467 5.01 16.23 -12.40
C LEU A 467 3.75 17.09 -12.34
N GLN A 468 3.39 17.61 -11.16
CA GLN A 468 2.27 18.54 -10.96
C GLN A 468 2.70 20.01 -11.07
N LEU A 469 3.98 20.28 -11.29
CA LEU A 469 4.50 21.63 -11.40
C LEU A 469 4.00 22.29 -12.68
N ASN A 470 3.40 23.47 -12.55
CA ASN A 470 3.14 24.34 -13.70
C ASN A 470 4.45 25.02 -14.10
N ILE A 471 5.05 24.59 -15.20
CA ILE A 471 6.30 25.15 -15.74
C ILE A 471 5.95 26.39 -16.55
N VAL A 472 6.51 27.54 -16.17
CA VAL A 472 6.41 28.77 -16.95
C VAL A 472 7.58 28.80 -17.91
N THR A 473 7.29 28.74 -19.22
CA THR A 473 8.33 28.81 -20.26
C THR A 473 8.80 30.25 -20.42
N ALA A 474 10.01 30.45 -20.96
CA ALA A 474 10.56 31.78 -21.27
C ALA A 474 9.65 32.64 -22.18
N SER A 475 8.73 32.02 -22.92
CA SER A 475 7.71 32.68 -23.74
C SER A 475 6.44 33.09 -22.97
N GLY A 476 6.39 32.90 -21.64
CA GLY A 476 5.22 33.17 -20.80
C GLY A 476 4.14 32.08 -20.84
N ALA A 477 4.29 31.05 -21.67
CA ALA A 477 3.36 29.93 -21.74
C ALA A 477 3.50 29.00 -20.53
N THR A 478 2.39 28.69 -19.87
CA THR A 478 2.32 27.72 -18.79
C THR A 478 2.12 26.31 -19.35
N LEU A 479 3.14 25.46 -19.20
CA LEU A 479 3.02 24.03 -19.47
C LEU A 479 2.61 23.34 -18.16
N SER A 480 1.42 22.77 -18.15
CA SER A 480 0.95 21.91 -17.07
C SER A 480 0.73 20.50 -17.61
N LEU A 481 1.27 19.50 -16.92
CA LEU A 481 0.95 18.12 -17.26
C LEU A 481 -0.46 17.82 -16.77
N PRO A 482 -1.34 17.27 -17.62
CA PRO A 482 -2.66 16.89 -17.16
C PRO A 482 -2.57 15.84 -16.05
N GLN A 483 -3.34 16.00 -14.98
CA GLN A 483 -3.24 15.19 -13.75
C GLN A 483 -3.40 13.68 -13.99
N HIS A 484 -4.08 13.28 -15.06
CA HIS A 484 -4.25 11.87 -15.44
C HIS A 484 -2.96 11.20 -15.93
N TRP A 485 -1.99 11.94 -16.48
CA TRP A 485 -0.70 11.38 -16.91
C TRP A 485 0.24 11.08 -15.74
N VAL A 486 0.05 11.74 -14.59
CA VAL A 486 0.91 11.61 -13.42
C VAL A 486 1.03 10.15 -12.97
N ASN A 487 -0.09 9.42 -12.90
CA ASN A 487 -0.08 8.01 -12.48
C ASN A 487 0.63 7.11 -13.49
N SER A 488 0.47 7.36 -14.80
CA SER A 488 1.16 6.62 -15.85
C SER A 488 2.69 6.82 -15.78
N PHE A 489 3.15 8.04 -15.54
CA PHE A 489 4.57 8.34 -15.38
C PHE A 489 5.14 7.71 -14.12
N ILE A 490 4.44 7.79 -12.98
CA ILE A 490 4.86 7.13 -11.73
C ILE A 490 4.99 5.62 -11.94
N GLY A 491 4.02 4.98 -12.61
CA GLY A 491 4.10 3.57 -12.97
C GLY A 491 5.31 3.22 -13.85
N GLY A 492 5.60 4.04 -14.86
CA GLY A 492 6.79 3.87 -15.70
C GLY A 492 8.10 4.02 -14.94
N ILE A 493 8.20 5.02 -14.06
CA ILE A 493 9.37 5.24 -13.20
C ILE A 493 9.56 4.07 -12.24
N LEU A 494 8.47 3.52 -11.69
CA LEU A 494 8.52 2.36 -10.81
C LEU A 494 9.07 1.12 -11.54
N ILE A 495 8.60 0.83 -12.75
CA ILE A 495 9.13 -0.26 -13.57
C ILE A 495 10.62 -0.05 -13.82
N LEU A 496 11.03 1.16 -14.19
CA LEU A 496 12.44 1.49 -14.41
C LEU A 496 13.28 1.31 -13.14
N ALA A 497 12.79 1.78 -11.99
CA ALA A 497 13.47 1.63 -10.71
C ALA A 497 13.67 0.16 -10.32
N VAL A 498 12.63 -0.67 -10.51
CA VAL A 498 12.71 -2.12 -10.27
C VAL A 498 13.66 -2.80 -11.25
N LEU A 499 13.63 -2.44 -12.53
CA LEU A 499 14.56 -2.98 -13.53
C LEU A 499 16.01 -2.61 -13.19
N ILE A 500 16.25 -1.37 -12.79
CA ILE A 500 17.56 -0.91 -12.31
C ILE A 500 17.97 -1.72 -11.08
N ASP A 501 17.09 -1.95 -10.10
CA ASP A 501 17.41 -2.78 -8.93
C ASP A 501 17.81 -4.20 -9.35
N ILE A 502 16.99 -4.86 -10.16
CA ILE A 502 17.27 -6.22 -10.63
C ILE A 502 18.59 -6.28 -11.42
N TRP A 503 18.81 -5.35 -12.36
CA TRP A 503 19.94 -5.41 -13.29
C TRP A 503 21.25 -4.98 -12.64
N VAL A 504 21.23 -3.84 -11.94
CA VAL A 504 22.42 -3.26 -11.31
C VAL A 504 22.80 -4.02 -10.05
N ARG A 505 21.82 -4.42 -9.23
CA ARG A 505 22.07 -4.95 -7.88
C ARG A 505 22.00 -6.47 -7.81
N GLN A 506 21.08 -7.12 -8.52
CA GLN A 506 20.92 -8.59 -8.46
C GLN A 506 21.69 -9.33 -9.57
N GLY A 507 21.81 -8.74 -10.77
CA GLY A 507 22.46 -9.36 -11.94
C GLY A 507 23.99 -9.35 -11.94
N GLY A 508 24.64 -8.66 -10.99
CA GLY A 508 26.09 -8.55 -10.90
C GLY A 508 26.76 -8.01 -12.18
N LEU A 509 26.02 -7.28 -13.04
CA LEU A 509 26.52 -6.78 -14.32
C LEU A 509 27.70 -5.82 -14.14
N LEU A 510 27.63 -4.96 -13.13
CA LEU A 510 28.73 -4.09 -12.73
C LEU A 510 29.96 -4.91 -12.32
N ASP A 511 29.76 -6.06 -11.68
CA ASP A 511 30.85 -6.95 -11.29
C ASP A 511 31.47 -7.66 -12.49
N ARG A 512 30.64 -8.10 -13.45
CA ARG A 512 31.10 -8.65 -14.72
C ARG A 512 31.86 -7.61 -15.54
N PHE A 513 31.41 -6.36 -15.54
CA PHE A 513 32.05 -5.27 -16.26
C PHE A 513 33.38 -4.85 -15.60
N LEU A 514 33.42 -4.69 -14.28
CA LEU A 514 34.63 -4.35 -13.52
C LEU A 514 35.66 -5.49 -13.55
N ARG A 515 35.24 -6.76 -13.46
CA ARG A 515 36.15 -7.91 -13.64
C ARG A 515 36.75 -7.94 -15.03
N ARG A 516 35.96 -7.67 -16.08
CA ARG A 516 36.47 -7.55 -17.47
C ARG A 516 37.51 -6.43 -17.60
N ARG A 517 37.31 -5.29 -16.93
CA ARG A 517 38.25 -4.17 -16.94
C ARG A 517 39.55 -4.48 -16.19
N ARG A 518 39.47 -5.07 -14.99
CA ARG A 518 40.66 -5.54 -14.25
C ARG A 518 41.44 -6.63 -14.99
N SER A 519 40.76 -7.52 -15.70
CA SER A 519 41.42 -8.54 -16.54
C SER A 519 42.09 -7.95 -17.77
N SER A 520 41.61 -6.80 -18.29
CA SER A 520 42.26 -6.13 -19.41
C SER A 520 43.46 -5.29 -18.95
N GLU A 521 43.41 -4.70 -17.75
CA GLU A 521 44.53 -4.01 -17.13
C GLU A 521 45.66 -4.97 -16.72
N THR A 522 45.35 -6.13 -16.13
CA THR A 522 46.38 -7.17 -15.86
C THR A 522 46.98 -7.76 -17.13
N ARG A 523 46.19 -7.94 -18.20
CA ARG A 523 46.73 -8.33 -19.52
C ARG A 523 47.63 -7.26 -20.14
N LYS A 524 47.33 -5.98 -19.96
CA LYS A 524 48.18 -4.89 -20.44
C LYS A 524 49.48 -4.78 -19.62
N ALA A 525 49.42 -5.02 -18.31
CA ALA A 525 50.59 -5.02 -17.44
C ALA A 525 51.48 -6.28 -17.58
N ALA A 526 50.96 -7.39 -18.11
CA ALA A 526 51.75 -8.59 -18.41
C ALA A 526 52.40 -8.57 -19.81
N ASN A 527 51.96 -7.65 -20.68
CA ASN A 527 52.47 -7.46 -22.05
C ASN A 527 53.39 -6.23 -22.20
N ALA A 528 53.60 -5.49 -21.11
CA ALA A 528 54.58 -4.42 -20.98
C ALA A 528 55.68 -4.90 -20.04
#